data_AF-A0AAX4J1J2-F1
#
_entry.id   AF-A0AAX4J1J2-F1
#
_cell.length_a   1.000
_cell.length_b   1.000
_cell.length_c   1.000
_cell.angle_alpha   90.00
_cell.angle_beta   90.00
_cell.angle_gamma   90.00
#
_symmetry.space_group_name_H-M   'P 1'
#
loop_
_entity.id
_entity.type
_entity.pdbx_description
1 polymer ?
#
loop_
_entity_poly.entity_id
_entity_poly.type
_entity_poly.pdbx_seq_one_letter_code
_entity_poly.pdbx_strand_id
1 'polypeptide(L)'
;MKLIIPTVIITLLSTLGSACSSYEFCRCHNADTSVNIPATEKSCKNLGGSMVTTNFGRYCSGYVANAGIGGVQPVFLNNCRFRVQCNANGAPLDSNCYAKA
;
A
#
# COMPACT_ATOMS: atom_id res chain seq x y z
N MET A 1 -19.89 -19.58 -38.68
CA MET A 1 -19.94 -19.28 -37.23
C MET A 1 -19.16 -18.00 -36.98
N LYS A 2 -19.83 -16.93 -36.53
CA LYS A 2 -19.19 -15.66 -36.16
C LYS A 2 -18.49 -15.85 -34.82
N LEU A 3 -17.17 -15.81 -34.82
CA LEU A 3 -16.34 -15.70 -33.62
C LEU A 3 -16.52 -14.28 -33.07
N ILE A 4 -17.48 -14.12 -32.19
CA ILE A 4 -17.56 -12.96 -31.31
C ILE A 4 -16.87 -13.40 -30.01
N ILE A 5 -16.15 -12.46 -29.38
CA ILE A 5 -15.56 -12.52 -28.03
C ILE A 5 -14.11 -13.01 -28.01
N PRO A 6 -13.16 -12.06 -28.17
CA PRO A 6 -12.17 -11.93 -27.09
C PRO A 6 -11.91 -10.45 -26.77
N THR A 7 -12.94 -9.69 -26.40
CA THR A 7 -12.78 -8.26 -26.03
C THR A 7 -12.94 -8.00 -24.54
N VAL A 8 -13.23 -9.02 -23.72
CA VAL A 8 -13.54 -8.85 -22.28
C VAL A 8 -12.29 -8.94 -21.38
N ILE A 9 -11.16 -9.48 -21.87
CA ILE A 9 -9.98 -9.72 -21.01
C ILE A 9 -9.15 -8.45 -20.78
N ILE A 10 -9.24 -7.43 -21.66
CA ILE A 10 -8.37 -6.25 -21.60
C ILE A 10 -8.86 -5.19 -20.58
N THR A 11 -10.15 -5.18 -20.21
CA THR A 11 -10.71 -4.18 -19.28
C THR A 11 -10.47 -4.49 -17.81
N LEU A 12 -10.10 -5.72 -17.45
CA LEU A 12 -9.85 -6.13 -16.06
C LEU A 12 -8.42 -5.80 -15.57
N LEU A 13 -7.48 -5.52 -16.48
CA LEU A 13 -6.13 -5.09 -16.07
C LEU A 13 -6.07 -3.60 -15.70
N SER A 14 -6.98 -2.77 -16.24
CA SER A 14 -6.97 -1.32 -16.02
C SER A 14 -7.35 -0.93 -14.59
N THR A 15 -8.14 -1.75 -13.89
CA THR A 15 -8.56 -1.49 -12.51
C THR A 15 -7.47 -1.80 -11.48
N LEU A 16 -6.47 -2.63 -11.84
CA LEU A 16 -5.29 -2.87 -11.02
C LEU A 16 -4.29 -1.69 -11.08
N GLY A 17 -4.30 -0.90 -12.16
CA GLY A 17 -3.41 0.25 -12.34
C GLY A 17 -3.67 1.38 -11.34
N SER A 18 -4.93 1.61 -10.99
CA SER A 18 -5.34 2.63 -10.00
C SER A 18 -5.07 2.21 -8.55
N ALA A 19 -4.90 0.91 -8.29
CA ALA A 19 -4.58 0.36 -6.96
C ALA A 19 -3.07 0.36 -6.66
N CYS A 20 -2.20 0.56 -7.67
CA CYS A 20 -0.74 0.55 -7.52
C CYS A 20 -0.12 1.96 -7.44
N SER A 21 -0.88 2.97 -7.03
CA SER A 21 -0.33 4.32 -6.88
C SER A 21 0.60 4.44 -5.66
N SER A 22 1.37 5.53 -5.64
CA SER A 22 2.19 5.95 -4.50
C SER A 22 1.35 6.80 -3.53
N TYR A 23 1.54 6.55 -2.23
CA TYR A 23 0.81 7.17 -1.13
C TYR A 23 1.77 7.49 0.01
N GLU A 24 1.46 8.52 0.79
CA GLU A 24 2.27 8.90 1.95
C GLU A 24 2.11 7.89 3.10
N PHE A 25 0.88 7.38 3.27
CA PHE A 25 0.52 6.51 4.38
C PHE A 25 -0.19 5.25 3.90
N CYS A 26 0.15 4.10 4.49
CA CYS A 26 -0.50 2.82 4.23
C CYS A 26 -0.66 1.98 5.52
N ARG A 27 -1.70 1.14 5.56
CA ARG A 27 -1.87 0.10 6.60
C ARG A 27 -2.49 -1.18 6.06
N CYS A 28 -2.20 -2.29 6.74
CA CYS A 28 -2.74 -3.61 6.44
C CYS A 28 -4.05 -3.86 7.20
N HIS A 29 -4.94 -4.68 6.61
CA HIS A 29 -6.17 -5.15 7.26
C HIS A 29 -6.25 -6.68 7.24
N ASN A 30 -6.87 -7.23 8.29
CA ASN A 30 -7.28 -8.63 8.38
C ASN A 30 -8.47 -8.90 7.46
N ALA A 31 -8.78 -10.18 7.21
CA ALA A 31 -9.94 -10.61 6.41
C ALA A 31 -11.29 -10.06 6.91
N ASP A 32 -11.40 -9.79 8.22
CA ASP A 32 -12.57 -9.19 8.85
C ASP A 32 -12.61 -7.65 8.77
N THR A 33 -11.74 -7.04 7.97
CA THR A 33 -11.54 -5.59 7.81
C THR A 33 -10.98 -4.87 9.03
N SER A 34 -10.64 -5.58 10.11
CA SER A 34 -9.94 -4.98 11.24
C SER A 34 -8.50 -4.60 10.87
N VAL A 35 -7.97 -3.55 11.49
CA VAL A 35 -6.58 -3.12 11.24
C VAL A 35 -5.61 -4.15 11.80
N ASN A 36 -4.68 -4.62 10.96
CA ASN A 36 -3.60 -5.52 11.39
C ASN A 36 -2.32 -4.72 11.65
N ILE A 37 -2.15 -4.26 12.89
CA ILE A 37 -0.97 -3.47 13.31
C ILE A 37 0.34 -4.25 13.18
N PRO A 38 0.45 -5.52 13.65
CA PRO A 38 1.67 -6.30 13.49
C PRO A 38 2.11 -6.47 12.03
N ALA A 39 1.17 -6.78 11.13
CA ALA A 39 1.46 -6.91 9.70
C ALA A 39 1.84 -5.56 9.09
N THR A 40 1.20 -4.47 9.52
CA THR A 40 1.53 -3.10 9.07
C THR A 40 2.95 -2.74 9.46
N GLU A 41 3.35 -2.97 10.71
CA GLU A 41 4.68 -2.65 11.22
C GLU A 41 5.78 -3.43 10.50
N LYS A 42 5.55 -4.74 10.29
CA LYS A 42 6.49 -5.62 9.59
C LYS A 42 6.62 -5.23 8.11
N SER A 43 5.50 -4.95 7.44
CA SER A 43 5.48 -4.46 6.06
C SER A 43 6.17 -3.11 5.92
N CYS A 44 5.97 -2.21 6.89
CA CYS A 44 6.58 -0.90 6.92
C CYS A 44 8.10 -0.98 7.00
N LYS A 45 8.61 -1.80 7.93
CA LYS A 45 10.04 -2.04 8.09
C LYS A 45 10.64 -2.65 6.81
N ASN A 46 9.97 -3.60 6.18
CA ASN A 46 10.44 -4.24 4.93
C ASN A 46 10.56 -3.24 3.77
N LEU A 47 9.79 -2.16 3.79
CA LEU A 47 9.79 -1.13 2.75
C LEU A 47 10.63 0.10 3.14
N GLY A 48 11.33 0.07 4.28
CA GLY A 48 12.15 1.18 4.76
C GLY A 48 11.34 2.37 5.27
N GLY A 49 10.06 2.19 5.55
CA GLY A 49 9.18 3.21 6.14
C GLY A 49 9.27 3.24 7.66
N SER A 50 8.55 4.19 8.26
CA SER A 50 8.41 4.35 9.70
C SER A 50 6.95 4.27 10.14
N MET A 51 6.69 3.60 11.26
CA MET A 51 5.35 3.64 11.86
C MET A 51 5.09 5.01 12.47
N VAL A 52 3.97 5.63 12.09
CA VAL A 52 3.52 6.92 12.64
C VAL A 52 2.14 6.76 13.25
N THR A 53 1.87 7.53 14.30
CA THR A 53 0.54 7.62 14.91
C THR A 53 -0.09 8.94 14.51
N THR A 54 -1.30 8.88 13.98
CA THR A 54 -2.12 10.03 13.60
C THR A 54 -3.43 10.02 14.37
N ASN A 55 -4.24 11.06 14.24
CA ASN A 55 -5.60 11.09 14.78
C ASN A 55 -6.51 9.96 14.23
N PHE A 56 -6.13 9.35 13.11
CA PHE A 56 -6.87 8.27 12.45
C PHE A 56 -6.27 6.88 12.71
N GLY A 57 -5.30 6.78 13.63
CA GLY A 57 -4.64 5.53 14.01
C GLY A 57 -3.18 5.44 13.56
N ARG A 58 -2.64 4.22 13.66
CA ARG A 58 -1.24 3.92 13.30
C ARG A 58 -1.14 3.52 11.83
N TYR A 59 -0.17 4.09 11.13
CA TYR A 59 0.09 3.85 9.72
C TYR A 59 1.58 3.64 9.48
N CYS A 60 1.91 2.94 8.41
CA CYS A 60 3.21 3.06 7.82
C CYS A 60 3.30 4.37 7.05
N SER A 61 4.36 5.13 7.29
CA SER A 61 4.75 6.30 6.54
C SER A 61 5.98 5.97 5.70
N GLY A 62 5.97 6.39 4.44
CA GLY A 62 7.15 6.29 3.59
C GLY A 62 8.26 7.28 3.99
N TYR A 63 7.96 8.31 4.80
CA TYR A 63 8.98 9.25 5.27
C TYR A 63 10.12 8.52 5.98
N VAL A 64 11.28 8.52 5.31
CA VAL A 64 12.55 8.22 5.96
C VAL A 64 12.92 9.46 6.76
N ALA A 65 13.06 9.29 8.07
CA ALA A 65 13.60 10.32 8.98
C ALA A 65 15.10 10.61 8.75
N ASN A 66 15.65 10.26 7.57
CA ASN A 66 17.00 10.64 7.19
C ASN A 66 16.97 12.07 6.64
N ALA A 67 16.90 13.04 7.54
CA ALA A 67 17.23 14.43 7.27
C ALA A 67 18.74 14.52 6.99
N GLY A 68 19.12 14.42 5.72
CA GLY A 68 20.46 14.80 5.26
C GLY A 68 20.57 16.32 5.04
N ILE A 69 21.73 16.78 4.57
CA ILE A 69 22.03 18.21 4.32
C ILE A 69 21.03 18.84 3.30
N GLY A 70 20.28 18.03 2.55
CA GLY A 70 19.23 18.45 1.61
C GLY A 70 17.78 18.39 2.11
N GLY A 71 17.55 18.19 3.42
CA GLY A 71 16.20 18.13 4.00
C GLY A 71 15.49 16.77 3.86
N VAL A 72 14.25 16.69 4.37
CA VAL A 72 13.41 15.48 4.30
C VAL A 72 12.85 15.33 2.88
N GLN A 73 13.25 14.27 2.18
CA GLN A 73 12.63 13.92 0.90
C GLN A 73 11.40 13.05 1.16
N PRO A 74 10.21 13.42 0.65
CA PRO A 74 9.03 12.57 0.77
C PRO A 74 9.26 11.30 -0.05
N VAL A 75 9.36 10.16 0.63
CA VAL A 75 9.31 8.85 -0.01
C VAL A 75 7.89 8.35 0.11
N PHE A 76 7.30 7.97 -1.01
CA PHE A 76 5.93 7.48 -1.07
C PHE A 76 5.90 5.95 -1.16
N LEU A 77 4.93 5.35 -0.49
CA LEU A 77 4.66 3.92 -0.48
C LEU A 77 3.79 3.53 -1.68
N ASN A 78 4.29 2.62 -2.50
CA ASN A 78 3.49 2.04 -3.56
C ASN A 78 2.46 1.05 -2.96
N ASN A 79 1.17 1.32 -3.13
CA ASN A 79 0.08 0.52 -2.54
C ASN A 79 0.16 -0.96 -2.95
N CYS A 80 0.42 -1.28 -4.23
CA CYS A 80 0.55 -2.69 -4.63
C CYS A 80 1.74 -3.39 -3.99
N ARG A 81 2.89 -2.72 -3.87
CA ARG A 81 4.03 -3.29 -3.12
C ARG A 81 3.68 -3.47 -1.65
N PHE A 82 2.98 -2.51 -1.06
CA PHE A 82 2.53 -2.57 0.33
C PHE A 82 1.56 -3.73 0.56
N ARG A 83 0.60 -3.94 -0.34
CA ARG A 83 -0.33 -5.07 -0.34
C ARG A 83 0.38 -6.41 -0.40
N VAL A 84 1.36 -6.58 -1.28
CA VAL A 84 2.15 -7.81 -1.36
C VAL A 84 2.83 -8.09 -0.01
N GLN A 85 3.35 -7.06 0.66
CA GLN A 85 3.92 -7.21 2.00
C GLN A 85 2.86 -7.52 3.07
N CYS A 86 1.68 -6.89 3.02
CA CYS A 86 0.58 -7.21 3.94
C CYS A 86 0.18 -8.69 3.81
N ASN A 87 -0.03 -9.18 2.58
CA ASN A 87 -0.36 -10.57 2.30
C ASN A 87 0.72 -11.52 2.81
N ALA A 88 2.00 -11.21 2.56
CA ALA A 88 3.13 -12.00 3.05
C ALA A 88 3.24 -12.02 4.59
N ASN A 89 2.69 -11.02 5.27
CA ASN A 89 2.69 -10.87 6.72
C ASN A 89 1.36 -11.29 7.39
N GLY A 90 0.50 -12.04 6.68
CA GLY A 90 -0.73 -12.61 7.25
C GLY A 90 -1.93 -11.67 7.27
N ALA A 91 -1.91 -10.59 6.49
CA ALA A 91 -3.01 -9.66 6.31
C ALA A 91 -3.50 -9.72 4.85
N PRO A 92 -4.40 -10.66 4.50
CA PRO A 92 -4.71 -11.04 3.12
C PRO A 92 -5.63 -10.06 2.36
N LEU A 93 -6.08 -8.97 2.99
CA LEU A 93 -6.87 -7.94 2.32
C LEU A 93 -6.01 -6.90 1.60
N ASP A 94 -6.68 -6.08 0.80
CA ASP A 94 -6.10 -4.89 0.19
C ASP A 94 -5.51 -3.95 1.26
N SER A 95 -4.40 -3.30 0.93
CA SER A 95 -3.86 -2.26 1.79
C SER A 95 -4.68 -0.99 1.68
N ASN A 96 -4.92 -0.33 2.81
CA ASN A 96 -5.57 0.98 2.82
C ASN A 96 -4.48 2.04 2.85
N CYS A 97 -4.36 2.77 1.74
CA CYS A 97 -3.40 3.85 1.59
C CYS A 97 -4.12 5.17 1.29
N TYR A 98 -3.61 6.28 1.82
CA TYR A 98 -4.16 7.61 1.63
C TYR A 98 -3.06 8.67 1.50
N ALA A 99 -3.46 9.91 1.19
CA ALA A 99 -2.56 10.98 0.75
C ALA A 99 -1.75 10.55 -0.48
N LYS A 100 -2.45 10.46 -1.61
CA LYS A 100 -1.88 10.09 -2.90
C LYS A 100 -0.88 11.17 -3.33
N ALA A 101 0.29 10.73 -3.80
CA ALA A 101 1.32 11.57 -4.38
C ALA A 101 1.04 11.92 -5.84
#